data_AF-A0A1B6HVJ7-F1
#
_entry.id   AF-A0A1B6HVJ7-F1
#
_cell.length_a   1.000
_cell.length_b   1.000
_cell.length_c   1.000
_cell.angle_alpha   90.00
_cell.angle_beta   90.00
_cell.angle_gamma   90.00
#
_symmetry.space_group_name_H-M   'P 1'
#
loop_
_entity.id
_entity.type
_entity.pdbx_description
1 polymer ?
#
loop_
_entity_poly.entity_id
_entity_poly.type
_entity_poly.pdbx_seq_one_letter_code
_entity_poly.pdbx_strand_id
1 'polypeptide(L)'
;MALWPLLFALVGLASAELEVVNQWNLFDFDIPYGYPTNENYSTSQSPSTGLEVGWDRLFLALPRFMPGAPLSLAFIPRNQPGGYEELSPKLQPYPSWDWHRDASAGQVGGEYNCTGLVSVFRARLDRCNRLWVLDSGVLDSLVNFRVACPPKILIFDLTTDTLVRSITMPPEVLRPNTLLTNLALDDQNDDGGQGYGSCDNI
;
A
#
# COMPACT_ATOMS: atom_id res chain seq x y z
N MET A 1 46.82 -50.53 20.49
CA MET A 1 46.36 -50.20 19.12
C MET A 1 45.14 -49.29 19.26
N ALA A 2 45.12 -48.24 18.43
CA ALA A 2 44.39 -46.97 18.52
C ALA A 2 42.93 -46.97 19.04
N LEU A 3 42.65 -46.06 19.98
CA LEU A 3 41.31 -45.53 20.27
C LEU A 3 41.06 -44.33 19.35
N TRP A 4 40.05 -44.41 18.49
CA TRP A 4 39.59 -43.29 17.66
C TRP A 4 38.32 -42.72 18.29
N PRO A 5 38.27 -41.45 18.71
CA PRO A 5 37.01 -40.84 19.10
C PRO A 5 36.26 -40.42 17.84
N LEU A 6 35.10 -41.02 17.61
CA LEU A 6 34.11 -40.54 16.64
C LEU A 6 33.62 -39.17 17.11
N LEU A 7 34.14 -38.12 16.48
CA LEU A 7 33.63 -36.76 16.60
C LEU A 7 32.32 -36.68 15.82
N PHE A 8 31.18 -36.79 16.51
CA PHE A 8 29.87 -36.50 15.92
C PHE A 8 29.77 -34.98 15.71
N ALA A 9 29.91 -34.54 14.47
CA ALA A 9 29.54 -33.19 14.07
C ALA A 9 28.01 -33.08 14.06
N LEU A 10 27.44 -32.44 15.07
CA LEU A 10 26.05 -31.99 15.07
C LEU A 10 25.92 -30.86 14.06
N VAL A 11 25.50 -31.18 12.84
CA VAL A 11 25.01 -30.19 11.87
C VAL A 11 23.65 -29.74 12.38
N GLY A 12 23.59 -28.57 13.00
CA GLY A 12 22.32 -27.93 13.36
C GLY A 12 21.59 -27.50 12.09
N LEU A 13 20.45 -28.13 11.81
CA LEU A 13 19.48 -27.61 10.84
C LEU A 13 18.86 -26.35 11.45
N ALA A 14 19.29 -25.18 10.99
CA ALA A 14 18.58 -23.94 11.29
C ALA A 14 17.25 -23.95 10.52
N SER A 15 16.17 -24.30 11.19
CA SER A 15 14.81 -24.05 10.70
C SER A 15 14.47 -22.59 11.02
N ALA A 16 14.37 -21.75 10.00
CA ALA A 16 13.85 -20.40 10.16
C ALA A 16 12.33 -20.44 10.00
N GLU A 17 11.59 -20.30 11.10
CA GLU A 17 10.14 -20.09 11.07
C GLU A 17 9.85 -18.59 10.92
N LEU A 18 8.87 -18.25 10.09
CA LEU A 18 8.40 -16.87 9.98
C LEU A 18 7.60 -16.52 11.24
N GLU A 19 7.92 -15.39 11.85
CA GLU A 19 7.16 -14.84 12.96
C GLU A 19 5.92 -14.11 12.45
N VAL A 20 4.76 -14.42 13.04
CA VAL A 20 3.51 -13.70 12.76
C VAL A 20 3.51 -12.41 13.56
N VAL A 21 3.75 -11.29 12.87
CA VAL A 21 3.71 -9.96 13.50
C VAL A 21 2.29 -9.39 13.54
N ASN A 22 1.49 -9.63 12.50
CA ASN A 22 0.08 -9.28 12.45
C ASN A 22 -0.69 -10.33 11.63
N GLN A 23 -1.96 -10.53 11.94
CA GLN A 23 -2.86 -11.43 11.24
C GLN A 23 -4.29 -10.87 11.29
N TRP A 24 -5.08 -11.07 10.23
CA TRP A 24 -6.50 -10.71 10.21
C TRP A 24 -7.28 -11.85 9.58
N ASN A 25 -8.41 -12.21 10.19
CA ASN A 25 -9.42 -13.01 9.49
C ASN A 25 -10.16 -12.16 8.45
N LEU A 26 -10.48 -10.92 8.83
CA LEU A 26 -11.08 -9.87 8.01
C LEU A 26 -10.51 -8.53 8.48
N PHE A 27 -10.32 -7.59 7.56
CA PHE A 27 -9.90 -6.24 7.93
C PHE A 27 -11.03 -5.50 8.66
N ASP A 28 -10.67 -4.80 9.72
CA ASP A 28 -11.51 -3.84 10.42
C ASP A 28 -11.00 -2.43 10.17
N PHE A 29 -11.91 -1.47 10.06
CA PHE A 29 -11.64 -0.10 9.63
C PHE A 29 -12.24 0.88 10.65
N ASP A 30 -11.49 1.93 10.99
CA ASP A 30 -11.97 2.97 11.91
C ASP A 30 -12.78 4.06 11.20
N ILE A 31 -13.92 3.65 10.62
CA ILE A 31 -14.74 4.49 9.75
C ILE A 31 -15.41 5.61 10.58
N PRO A 32 -15.25 6.89 10.20
CA PRO A 32 -15.83 7.98 10.96
C PRO A 32 -17.35 8.04 10.77
N TYR A 33 -18.04 8.64 11.75
CA TYR A 33 -19.47 8.85 11.66
C TYR A 33 -19.83 9.68 10.41
N GLY A 34 -20.84 9.22 9.65
CA GLY A 34 -21.30 9.89 8.43
C GLY A 34 -20.40 9.70 7.21
N TYR A 35 -19.41 8.80 7.26
CA TYR A 35 -18.65 8.42 6.07
C TYR A 35 -19.53 7.71 5.04
N PRO A 36 -19.30 7.88 3.72
CA PRO A 36 -20.08 7.20 2.69
C PRO A 36 -20.01 5.69 2.85
N THR A 37 -21.17 5.06 2.99
CA THR A 37 -21.31 3.61 3.00
C THR A 37 -21.87 3.12 1.67
N ASN A 38 -21.58 1.87 1.34
CA ASN A 38 -22.15 1.19 0.19
C ASN A 38 -22.83 -0.08 0.70
N GLU A 39 -24.11 -0.23 0.43
CA GLU A 39 -24.91 -1.37 0.90
C GLU A 39 -24.41 -2.72 0.37
N ASN A 40 -23.70 -2.72 -0.75
CA ASN A 40 -23.13 -3.93 -1.36
C ASN A 40 -21.75 -4.29 -0.79
N TYR A 41 -21.18 -3.48 0.10
CA TYR A 41 -19.88 -3.75 0.68
C TYR A 41 -19.94 -4.89 1.69
N SER A 42 -18.97 -5.81 1.59
CA SER A 42 -18.66 -6.78 2.62
C SER A 42 -17.17 -6.73 2.93
N THR A 43 -16.77 -6.78 4.20
CA THR A 43 -15.35 -6.78 4.61
C THR A 43 -14.57 -7.97 4.06
N SER A 44 -15.24 -9.07 3.72
CA SER A 44 -14.65 -10.21 3.00
C SER A 44 -14.18 -9.89 1.57
N GLN A 45 -14.54 -8.72 1.03
CA GLN A 45 -14.24 -8.27 -0.32
C GLN A 45 -13.07 -7.28 -0.39
N SER A 46 -12.27 -7.18 0.67
CA SER A 46 -11.13 -6.26 0.76
C SER A 46 -9.78 -7.00 0.78
N PRO A 47 -9.40 -7.75 -0.27
CA PRO A 47 -8.09 -8.39 -0.29
C PRO A 47 -6.98 -7.34 -0.45
N SER A 48 -5.85 -7.56 0.24
CA SER A 48 -4.67 -6.72 0.08
C SER A 48 -3.76 -7.25 -1.03
N THR A 49 -3.17 -6.34 -1.80
CA THR A 49 -2.20 -6.67 -2.88
C THR A 49 -0.77 -6.22 -2.56
N GLY A 50 -0.56 -5.53 -1.45
CA GLY A 50 0.75 -5.03 -1.09
C GLY A 50 0.88 -4.61 0.36
N LEU A 51 2.05 -4.92 0.90
CA LEU A 51 2.55 -4.46 2.18
C LEU A 51 3.83 -3.67 1.89
N GLU A 52 3.95 -2.50 2.52
CA GLU A 52 5.16 -1.69 2.50
C GLU A 52 5.57 -1.35 3.94
N VAL A 53 6.83 -1.61 4.29
CA VAL A 53 7.33 -1.51 5.67
C VAL A 53 8.05 -0.17 5.84
N GLY A 54 7.40 0.76 6.53
CA GLY A 54 7.98 2.03 6.94
C GLY A 54 8.75 1.95 8.25
N TRP A 55 9.28 3.10 8.67
CA TRP A 55 9.98 3.23 9.94
C TRP A 55 9.06 2.97 11.14
N ASP A 56 7.92 3.64 11.18
CA ASP A 56 6.95 3.63 12.27
C ASP A 56 5.57 3.07 11.87
N ARG A 57 5.38 2.79 10.58
CA ARG A 57 4.10 2.37 9.99
C ARG A 57 4.26 1.20 9.03
N LEU A 58 3.24 0.37 8.93
CA LEU A 58 3.08 -0.65 7.89
C LEU A 58 1.94 -0.22 6.97
N PHE A 59 2.20 -0.04 5.68
CA PHE A 59 1.19 0.37 4.71
C PHE A 59 0.63 -0.82 3.96
N LEU A 60 -0.69 -0.82 3.74
CA LEU A 60 -1.44 -1.87 3.08
C LEU A 60 -2.18 -1.29 1.88
N ALA A 61 -1.90 -1.83 0.69
CA ALA A 61 -2.66 -1.54 -0.52
C ALA A 61 -3.89 -2.46 -0.59
N LEU A 62 -5.06 -1.86 -0.77
CA LEU A 62 -6.38 -2.50 -0.76
C LEU A 62 -7.15 -2.03 -2.02
N PRO A 63 -6.80 -2.51 -3.21
CA PRO A 63 -7.44 -2.06 -4.44
C PRO A 63 -8.94 -2.40 -4.43
N ARG A 64 -9.73 -1.53 -5.05
CA ARG A 64 -11.19 -1.65 -5.12
C ARG A 64 -11.58 -2.65 -6.22
N PHE A 65 -11.44 -3.94 -5.91
CA PHE A 65 -11.84 -5.02 -6.82
C PHE A 65 -13.37 -5.16 -6.95
N MET A 66 -14.07 -4.86 -5.86
CA MET A 66 -15.52 -4.92 -5.73
C MET A 66 -16.03 -3.60 -5.11
N PRO A 67 -17.33 -3.28 -5.27
CA PRO A 67 -17.90 -2.05 -4.76
C PRO A 67 -17.79 -1.89 -3.24
N GLY A 68 -17.57 -0.65 -2.82
CA GLY A 68 -17.86 -0.23 -1.46
C GLY A 68 -16.72 -0.36 -0.44
N ALA A 69 -15.52 -0.77 -0.86
CA ALA A 69 -14.34 -0.71 -0.01
C ALA A 69 -14.10 0.76 0.48
N PRO A 70 -14.05 0.99 1.81
CA PRO A 70 -14.10 2.33 2.40
C PRO A 70 -12.83 3.14 2.13
N LEU A 71 -11.69 2.45 1.98
CA LEU A 71 -10.39 3.01 1.64
C LEU A 71 -9.66 2.07 0.67
N SER A 72 -8.60 2.57 0.05
CA SER A 72 -7.74 1.78 -0.84
C SER A 72 -6.27 1.76 -0.44
N LEU A 73 -5.87 2.62 0.49
CA LEU A 73 -4.54 2.65 1.08
C LEU A 73 -4.70 2.89 2.57
N ALA A 74 -4.18 1.96 3.36
CA ALA A 74 -4.23 2.00 4.80
C ALA A 74 -2.83 1.92 5.41
N PHE A 75 -2.75 2.21 6.70
CA PHE A 75 -1.60 1.87 7.51
C PHE A 75 -2.01 1.38 8.90
N ILE A 76 -1.08 0.73 9.57
CA ILE A 76 -1.10 0.46 11.01
C ILE A 76 0.22 0.92 11.63
N PRO A 77 0.25 1.28 12.93
CA PRO A 77 1.51 1.52 13.62
C PRO A 77 2.35 0.23 13.64
N ARG A 78 3.64 0.35 13.33
CA ARG A 78 4.58 -0.77 13.34
C ARG A 78 4.95 -1.20 14.76
N ASN A 79 5.06 -0.23 15.67
CA ASN A 79 5.39 -0.44 17.08
C ASN A 79 4.15 -0.12 17.93
N GLN A 80 3.31 -1.10 18.21
CA GLN A 80 2.08 -0.89 18.97
C GLN A 80 2.32 -0.91 20.49
N PRO A 81 1.80 0.08 21.25
CA PRO A 81 1.72 -0.01 22.70
C PRO A 81 0.70 -1.10 23.09
N GLY A 82 1.16 -2.20 23.68
CA GLY A 82 0.32 -3.36 24.03
C GLY A 82 0.92 -4.72 23.67
N GLY A 83 1.96 -4.73 22.84
CA GLY A 83 2.67 -5.96 22.45
C GLY A 83 1.92 -6.81 21.43
N TYR A 84 2.39 -8.05 21.22
CA TYR A 84 1.86 -9.01 20.25
C TYR A 84 0.48 -9.61 20.61
N GLU A 85 -0.24 -9.03 21.57
CA GLU A 85 -1.52 -9.56 22.04
C GLU A 85 -2.71 -9.12 21.15
N GLU A 86 -2.57 -8.01 20.42
CA GLU A 86 -3.54 -7.55 19.42
C GLU A 86 -2.93 -7.62 18.01
N LEU A 87 -2.95 -8.81 17.41
CA LEU A 87 -2.37 -9.05 16.08
C LEU A 87 -3.23 -8.53 14.91
N SER A 88 -4.44 -8.05 15.19
CA SER A 88 -5.44 -7.63 14.18
C SER A 88 -5.85 -6.16 14.33
N PRO A 89 -4.91 -5.20 14.40
CA PRO A 89 -5.24 -3.80 14.64
C PRO A 89 -6.12 -3.23 13.51
N LYS A 90 -6.98 -2.27 13.86
CA LYS A 90 -7.82 -1.58 12.89
C LYS A 90 -6.98 -0.80 11.89
N LEU A 91 -7.35 -0.90 10.63
CA LEU A 91 -6.69 -0.18 9.54
C LEU A 91 -7.09 1.30 9.57
N GLN A 92 -6.07 2.16 9.52
CA GLN A 92 -6.22 3.60 9.43
C GLN A 92 -6.02 4.07 7.98
N PRO A 93 -6.78 5.06 7.49
CA PRO A 93 -6.62 5.55 6.13
C PRO A 93 -5.32 6.32 5.95
N TYR A 94 -4.69 6.19 4.79
CA TYR A 94 -3.57 7.06 4.42
C TYR A 94 -3.91 7.94 3.21
N PRO A 95 -3.54 9.24 3.23
CA PRO A 95 -3.11 10.01 4.41
C PRO A 95 -4.28 10.40 5.32
N SER A 96 -5.52 10.41 4.79
CA SER A 96 -6.74 10.64 5.58
C SER A 96 -7.97 10.06 4.88
N TRP A 97 -9.10 9.99 5.59
CA TRP A 97 -10.39 9.53 5.05
C TRP A 97 -10.85 10.33 3.82
N ASP A 98 -10.55 11.63 3.74
CA ASP A 98 -11.00 12.48 2.64
C ASP A 98 -10.36 12.09 1.30
N TRP A 99 -9.17 11.49 1.30
CA TRP A 99 -8.54 10.96 0.08
C TRP A 99 -9.28 9.76 -0.50
N HIS A 100 -10.10 9.08 0.28
CA HIS A 100 -10.81 7.87 -0.13
C HIS A 100 -12.31 8.11 -0.37
N ARG A 101 -12.85 9.20 0.17
CA ARG A 101 -14.28 9.50 0.28
C ARG A 101 -15.04 9.36 -1.04
N ASP A 102 -14.59 10.07 -2.07
CA ASP A 102 -15.36 10.18 -3.30
C ASP A 102 -15.40 8.85 -4.05
N ALA A 103 -14.30 8.10 -4.04
CA ALA A 103 -14.23 6.78 -4.64
C ALA A 103 -15.07 5.76 -3.86
N SER A 104 -15.11 5.86 -2.52
CA SER A 104 -16.00 5.06 -1.67
C SER A 104 -17.48 5.34 -1.96
N ALA A 105 -17.83 6.60 -2.18
CA ALA A 105 -19.18 7.01 -2.59
C ALA A 105 -19.53 6.65 -4.04
N GLY A 106 -18.57 6.14 -4.82
CA GLY A 106 -18.74 5.88 -6.25
C GLY A 106 -18.89 7.13 -7.11
N GLN A 107 -18.56 8.31 -6.57
CA GLN A 107 -18.74 9.65 -7.14
C GLN A 107 -17.50 10.15 -7.92
N VAL A 108 -16.59 9.24 -8.29
CA VAL A 108 -15.38 9.57 -9.07
C VAL A 108 -15.61 9.29 -10.56
N GLY A 109 -15.19 10.22 -11.40
CA GLY A 109 -15.36 10.21 -12.87
C GLY A 109 -16.22 11.39 -13.36
N GLY A 110 -16.24 11.62 -14.68
CA GLY A 110 -16.99 12.74 -15.27
C GLY A 110 -16.39 14.11 -14.93
N GLU A 111 -17.18 14.98 -14.27
CA GLU A 111 -16.78 16.35 -13.87
C GLU A 111 -15.88 16.39 -12.62
N TYR A 112 -15.67 15.25 -11.94
CA TYR A 112 -14.85 15.17 -10.73
C TYR A 112 -13.35 15.33 -11.04
N ASN A 113 -12.63 16.11 -10.22
CA ASN A 113 -11.19 16.24 -10.32
C ASN A 113 -10.53 15.03 -9.65
N CYS A 114 -9.82 14.19 -10.40
CA CYS A 114 -9.15 12.97 -9.93
C CYS A 114 -8.02 13.18 -8.88
N THR A 115 -8.26 13.96 -7.82
CA THR A 115 -7.33 14.40 -6.80
C THR A 115 -7.18 13.41 -5.66
N GLY A 116 -8.23 12.62 -5.35
CA GLY A 116 -8.19 11.55 -4.36
C GLY A 116 -7.64 10.22 -4.89
N LEU A 117 -7.66 9.19 -4.03
CA LEU A 117 -7.27 7.81 -4.31
C LEU A 117 -8.46 6.96 -4.77
N VAL A 118 -8.30 6.34 -5.95
CA VAL A 118 -9.36 5.53 -6.58
C VAL A 118 -9.18 4.04 -6.32
N SER A 119 -8.00 3.48 -6.60
CA SER A 119 -7.74 2.06 -6.39
C SER A 119 -6.24 1.80 -6.41
N VAL A 120 -5.65 1.78 -5.22
CA VAL A 120 -4.22 1.64 -4.99
C VAL A 120 -3.85 0.16 -5.01
N PHE A 121 -2.98 -0.21 -5.95
CA PHE A 121 -2.50 -1.59 -6.07
C PHE A 121 -1.16 -1.84 -5.38
N ARG A 122 -0.32 -0.81 -5.32
CA ARG A 122 1.04 -0.92 -4.80
C ARG A 122 1.47 0.41 -4.19
N ALA A 123 2.22 0.32 -3.09
CA ALA A 123 2.97 1.43 -2.55
C ALA A 123 4.44 1.00 -2.38
N ARG A 124 5.37 1.95 -2.47
CA ARG A 124 6.81 1.75 -2.27
C ARG A 124 7.42 2.94 -1.54
N LEU A 125 8.30 2.67 -0.59
CA LEU A 125 9.13 3.68 0.01
C LEU A 125 10.40 3.87 -0.82
N ASP A 126 10.84 5.12 -0.94
CA ASP A 126 12.20 5.43 -1.37
C ASP A 126 13.10 5.74 -0.17
N ARG A 127 14.40 5.97 -0.42
CA ARG A 127 15.37 6.29 0.65
C ARG A 127 15.14 7.64 1.32
N CYS A 128 14.31 8.50 0.73
CA CYS A 128 14.02 9.85 1.19
C CYS A 128 12.79 9.90 2.12
N ASN A 129 12.30 8.75 2.59
CA ASN A 129 11.10 8.64 3.42
C ASN A 129 9.85 9.14 2.68
N ARG A 130 9.76 8.89 1.38
CA ARG A 130 8.60 9.25 0.56
C ARG A 130 7.86 8.00 0.11
N LEU A 131 6.53 8.04 0.20
CA LEU A 131 5.67 6.93 -0.21
C LEU A 131 5.16 7.16 -1.64
N TRP A 132 5.62 6.32 -2.55
CA TRP A 132 5.18 6.26 -3.94
C TRP A 132 3.99 5.33 -4.06
N VAL A 133 2.83 5.90 -4.40
CA VAL A 133 1.54 5.21 -4.45
C VAL A 133 1.11 5.07 -5.89
N LEU A 134 0.95 3.83 -6.36
CA LEU A 134 0.38 3.52 -7.66
C LEU A 134 -1.13 3.36 -7.55
N ASP A 135 -1.86 4.36 -8.01
CA ASP A 135 -3.30 4.36 -8.15
C ASP A 135 -3.68 4.02 -9.60
N SER A 136 -4.41 2.92 -9.78
CA SER A 136 -4.83 2.44 -11.08
C SER A 136 -5.94 3.29 -11.71
N GLY A 137 -6.70 4.06 -10.93
CA GLY A 137 -7.85 4.81 -11.42
C GLY A 137 -9.08 3.95 -11.78
N VAL A 138 -9.05 2.64 -11.52
CA VAL A 138 -10.11 1.69 -11.88
C VAL A 138 -10.88 1.23 -10.66
N LEU A 139 -12.21 1.39 -10.68
CA LEU A 139 -13.14 0.87 -9.69
C LEU A 139 -13.70 -0.48 -10.13
N ASP A 140 -14.04 -1.31 -9.14
CA ASP A 140 -14.75 -2.58 -9.30
C ASP A 140 -14.12 -3.48 -10.37
N SER A 141 -12.79 -3.59 -10.34
CA SER A 141 -12.01 -4.16 -11.43
C SER A 141 -12.24 -5.66 -11.67
N LEU A 142 -12.90 -6.38 -10.75
CA LEU A 142 -13.34 -7.77 -10.93
C LEU A 142 -14.84 -7.90 -11.26
N VAL A 143 -15.59 -6.80 -11.32
CA VAL A 143 -17.04 -6.80 -11.56
C VAL A 143 -17.37 -6.16 -12.91
N ASN A 144 -17.01 -4.89 -13.10
CA ASN A 144 -17.38 -4.13 -14.30
C ASN A 144 -16.23 -3.32 -14.92
N PHE A 145 -15.05 -3.28 -14.28
CA PHE A 145 -13.87 -2.56 -14.77
C PHE A 145 -14.17 -1.08 -15.09
N ARG A 146 -14.67 -0.33 -14.11
CA ARG A 146 -15.03 1.07 -14.31
C ARG A 146 -13.80 1.96 -14.21
N VAL A 147 -13.25 2.38 -15.35
CA VAL A 147 -12.19 3.41 -15.40
C VAL A 147 -12.77 4.74 -14.95
N ALA A 148 -12.48 5.15 -13.73
CA ALA A 148 -12.99 6.37 -13.12
C ALA A 148 -12.01 7.55 -13.30
N CYS A 149 -10.71 7.28 -13.30
CA CYS A 149 -9.64 8.24 -13.49
C CYS A 149 -8.51 7.67 -14.33
N PRO A 150 -7.69 8.52 -14.99
CA PRO A 150 -6.41 8.06 -15.54
C PRO A 150 -5.53 7.49 -14.41
N PRO A 151 -4.76 6.41 -14.66
CA PRO A 151 -3.79 5.91 -13.70
C PRO A 151 -2.80 7.00 -13.29
N LYS A 152 -2.39 7.01 -12.03
CA LYS A 152 -1.48 8.01 -11.50
C LYS A 152 -0.53 7.46 -10.44
N ILE A 153 0.64 8.07 -10.36
CA ILE A 153 1.59 7.89 -9.27
C ILE A 153 1.50 9.13 -8.38
N LEU A 154 1.24 8.92 -7.09
CA LEU A 154 1.27 9.96 -6.09
C LEU A 154 2.48 9.76 -5.18
N ILE A 155 3.15 10.85 -4.82
CA ILE A 155 4.33 10.82 -3.96
C ILE A 155 4.01 11.63 -2.71
N PHE A 156 4.01 10.97 -1.56
CA PHE A 156 3.77 11.61 -0.27
C PHE A 156 5.05 11.70 0.55
N ASP A 157 5.28 12.82 1.20
CA ASP A 157 6.31 12.94 2.24
C ASP A 157 5.75 12.33 3.52
N LEU A 158 6.38 11.27 4.04
CA LEU A 158 5.90 10.61 5.25
C LEU A 158 6.23 11.36 6.55
N THR A 159 7.04 12.41 6.48
CA THR A 159 7.34 13.28 7.63
C THR A 159 6.17 14.21 7.92
N THR A 160 5.54 14.73 6.87
CA THR A 160 4.42 15.68 6.95
C THR A 160 3.08 15.08 6.56
N ASP A 161 3.08 13.87 5.99
CA ASP A 161 1.92 13.20 5.40
C ASP A 161 1.21 14.03 4.32
N THR A 162 1.99 14.81 3.57
CA THR A 162 1.49 15.67 2.49
C THR A 162 1.87 15.14 1.12
N LEU A 163 0.97 15.33 0.14
CA LEU A 163 1.28 15.09 -1.27
C LEU A 163 2.37 16.06 -1.74
N VAL A 164 3.48 15.54 -2.22
CA VAL A 164 4.57 16.32 -2.83
C VAL A 164 4.34 16.45 -4.34
N ARG A 165 3.95 15.37 -5.00
CA ARG A 165 3.74 15.35 -6.46
C ARG A 165 2.69 14.32 -6.86
N SER A 166 1.93 14.66 -7.89
CA SER A 166 1.04 13.75 -8.61
C SER A 166 1.46 13.68 -10.08
N ILE A 167 1.67 12.46 -10.58
CA ILE A 167 2.06 12.18 -11.96
C ILE A 167 0.94 11.37 -12.59
N THR A 168 0.16 12.01 -13.46
CA THR A 168 -0.89 11.33 -14.23
C THR A 168 -0.27 10.67 -15.45
N MET A 169 -0.58 9.39 -15.67
CA MET A 169 -0.08 8.66 -16.83
C MET A 169 -0.70 9.22 -18.12
N PRO A 170 0.12 9.63 -19.09
CA PRO A 170 -0.38 10.19 -20.34
C PRO A 170 -1.12 9.11 -21.17
N PRO A 171 -2.23 9.42 -21.85
CA PRO A 171 -2.99 8.43 -22.62
C PRO A 171 -2.15 7.70 -23.68
N GLU A 172 -1.11 8.33 -24.20
CA GLU A 172 -0.22 7.81 -25.24
C GLU A 172 0.60 6.60 -24.77
N VAL A 173 0.81 6.44 -23.45
CA VAL A 173 1.51 5.27 -22.88
C VAL A 173 0.54 4.20 -22.39
N LEU A 174 -0.77 4.41 -22.56
CA LEU A 174 -1.82 3.51 -22.09
C LEU A 174 -2.53 2.82 -23.26
N ARG A 175 -2.87 1.55 -23.06
CA ARG A 175 -3.81 0.84 -23.92
C ARG A 175 -5.24 0.94 -23.37
N PRO A 176 -6.28 0.76 -24.20
CA PRO A 176 -7.64 0.57 -23.70
C PRO A 176 -7.68 -0.53 -22.63
N ASN A 177 -8.42 -0.28 -21.54
CA ASN A 177 -8.55 -1.19 -20.40
C ASN A 177 -7.21 -1.56 -19.71
N THR A 178 -6.26 -0.64 -19.68
CA THR A 178 -5.01 -0.81 -18.90
C THR A 178 -5.31 -0.82 -17.41
N LEU A 179 -4.70 -1.77 -16.69
CA LEU A 179 -4.69 -1.80 -15.22
C LEU A 179 -3.24 -1.89 -14.74
N LEU A 180 -2.71 -0.79 -14.20
CA LEU A 180 -1.36 -0.78 -13.64
C LEU A 180 -1.39 -1.32 -12.20
N THR A 181 -0.70 -2.44 -11.96
CA THR A 181 -0.80 -3.19 -10.70
C THR A 181 0.49 -3.23 -9.88
N ASN A 182 1.63 -2.83 -10.45
CA ASN A 182 2.92 -2.90 -9.77
C ASN A 182 3.80 -1.71 -10.13
N LEU A 183 4.65 -1.34 -9.17
CA LEU A 183 5.67 -0.30 -9.28
C LEU A 183 6.95 -0.85 -8.66
N ALA A 184 8.06 -0.58 -9.34
CA ALA A 184 9.41 -0.75 -8.82
C ALA A 184 10.09 0.61 -8.87
N LEU A 185 10.79 0.96 -7.79
CA LEU A 185 11.60 2.16 -7.74
C LEU A 185 13.04 1.75 -8.00
N ASP A 186 13.66 2.41 -8.96
CA ASP A 186 15.09 2.32 -9.19
C ASP A 186 15.75 3.57 -8.57
N ASP A 187 15.97 3.51 -7.26
CA ASP A 187 16.57 4.58 -6.47
C ASP A 187 18.08 4.34 -6.41
N GLN A 188 18.77 4.72 -7.49
CA GLN A 188 20.22 4.61 -7.60
C GLN A 188 20.89 5.63 -6.67
N ASN A 189 21.80 5.14 -5.83
CA ASN A 189 22.85 5.99 -5.27
C ASN A 189 23.93 6.11 -6.36
N ASP A 190 23.85 7.13 -7.22
CA ASP A 190 24.87 7.42 -8.24
C ASP A 190 26.17 7.99 -7.61
N ASP A 191 26.71 7.33 -6.59
CA ASP A 191 27.99 7.67 -5.99
C ASP A 191 29.14 6.97 -6.73
N GLY A 192 29.28 7.30 -8.01
CA GLY A 192 30.55 7.17 -8.75
C GLY A 192 31.55 8.29 -8.42
N GLY A 193 31.16 9.31 -7.65
CA GLY A 193 32.02 10.41 -7.22
C GLY A 193 31.21 11.60 -6.74
N GLN A 194 31.24 11.85 -5.42
CA GLN A 194 30.83 13.11 -4.76
C GLN A 194 29.49 13.72 -5.20
N GLY A 195 28.40 12.98 -5.06
CA GLY A 195 27.07 13.57 -5.18
C GLY A 195 26.00 12.64 -4.66
N TYR A 196 25.70 12.71 -3.36
CA TYR A 196 24.43 12.19 -2.85
C TYR A 196 23.33 12.70 -3.78
N GLY A 197 22.60 11.82 -4.46
CA GLY A 197 21.37 12.20 -5.13
C GLY A 197 20.50 12.87 -4.06
N SER A 198 20.39 14.19 -4.09
CA SER A 198 19.75 14.88 -2.98
C SER A 198 18.25 14.53 -2.98
N CYS A 199 17.69 14.34 -1.78
CA CYS A 199 16.25 14.20 -1.59
C CYS A 199 15.47 15.49 -1.96
N ASP A 200 16.20 16.55 -2.36
CA ASP A 200 15.67 17.83 -2.82
C ASP A 200 15.02 17.76 -4.22
N ASN A 201 15.26 16.71 -5.01
CA ASN A 201 14.67 16.57 -6.33
C ASN A 201 13.37 15.73 -6.27
N ILE A 202 12.22 16.39 -6.46
CA ILE A 202 10.97 15.80 -6.94
C ILE A 202 10.44 16.58 -8.14
#